data_AF-A0A9P0Q7K4-F1
#
_entry.id   AF-A0A9P0Q7K4-F1
#
_cell.length_a   1.000
_cell.length_b   1.000
_cell.length_c   1.000
_cell.angle_alpha   90.00
_cell.angle_beta   90.00
_cell.angle_gamma   90.00
#
_symmetry.space_group_name_H-M   'P 1'
#
loop_
_entity.id
_entity.type
_entity.pdbx_description
1 polymer ?
#
loop_
_entity_poly.entity_id
_entity_poly.type
_entity_poly.pdbx_seq_one_letter_code
_entity_poly.pdbx_strand_id
1 'polypeptide(L)'
;MRLHSRSCPITVALFPQCRKSRCAEPFGASALLKCVFLSTLRILLPYRPLNINGVCRSNRPLHLSNCNICERPVRDTCFVNKMVSPVAVTTLRDLFDKQQAESTSDNIILDRIKSLAVKHLPAGWKEWRIVATTKVDVLEEPIDRQILNKIRFTLPTVGIARAFNPTISCLSEKAYRDMKIRMLNCPFCLGLVTAPSSLAAKIRGSIAQNELVLAALEVMKHLMISRKEASSLLSEDLSDQGSSSSEQVAKRRK
;
A
#
# COMPACT_ATOMS: atom_id res chain seq x y z
N MET A 1 -48.23 35.68 37.89
CA MET A 1 -47.37 35.53 36.69
C MET A 1 -46.80 34.11 36.69
N ARG A 2 -47.31 33.24 35.80
CA ARG A 2 -46.96 31.81 35.71
C ARG A 2 -45.89 31.61 34.63
N LEU A 3 -44.70 31.19 35.01
CA LEU A 3 -43.65 30.76 34.07
C LEU A 3 -43.80 29.26 33.84
N HIS A 4 -44.21 28.88 32.63
CA HIS A 4 -44.28 27.49 32.20
C HIS A 4 -42.90 27.02 31.72
N SER A 5 -42.36 26.05 32.44
CA SER A 5 -41.31 25.12 32.02
C SER A 5 -41.72 24.40 30.73
N ARG A 6 -40.89 24.49 29.69
CA ARG A 6 -40.98 23.62 28.50
C ARG A 6 -39.80 22.66 28.51
N SER A 7 -40.11 21.42 28.90
CA SER A 7 -39.27 20.24 28.74
C SER A 7 -39.35 19.76 27.30
N CYS A 8 -38.20 19.51 26.66
CA CYS A 8 -38.12 18.84 25.36
C CYS A 8 -37.90 17.33 25.57
N PRO A 9 -38.74 16.45 25.01
CA PRO A 9 -38.45 15.02 24.98
C PRO A 9 -37.45 14.71 23.85
N ILE A 10 -36.37 14.02 24.20
CA ILE A 10 -35.42 13.41 23.27
C ILE A 10 -36.05 12.12 22.75
N THR A 11 -36.42 12.12 21.47
CA THR A 11 -36.88 10.93 20.74
C THR A 11 -35.69 10.05 20.40
N VAL A 12 -35.61 8.88 21.05
CA VAL A 12 -34.64 7.81 20.73
C VAL A 12 -35.19 7.01 19.54
N ALA A 13 -34.56 7.15 18.37
CA ALA A 13 -34.85 6.31 17.22
C ALA A 13 -34.10 4.97 17.33
N LEU A 14 -34.83 3.91 17.64
CA LEU A 14 -34.42 2.52 17.51
C LEU A 14 -34.22 2.18 16.03
N PHE A 15 -32.99 1.82 15.63
CA PHE A 15 -32.73 1.18 14.34
C PHE A 15 -32.89 -0.34 14.43
N PRO A 16 -33.49 -0.99 13.40
CA PRO A 16 -33.89 -2.38 13.46
C PRO A 16 -32.74 -3.37 13.22
N GLN A 17 -32.82 -4.49 13.93
CA GLN A 17 -32.01 -5.70 13.73
C GLN A 17 -32.23 -6.27 12.33
N CYS A 18 -31.16 -6.37 11.53
CA CYS A 18 -31.19 -7.13 10.29
C CYS A 18 -30.65 -8.55 10.56
N ARG A 19 -31.58 -9.52 10.52
CA ARG A 19 -31.35 -10.96 10.70
C ARG A 19 -30.71 -11.59 9.44
N LYS A 20 -29.80 -12.53 9.71
CA LYS A 20 -29.57 -13.83 9.06
C LYS A 20 -29.80 -13.92 7.54
N SER A 21 -28.71 -14.10 6.81
CA SER A 21 -28.69 -14.95 5.61
C SER A 21 -27.62 -16.03 5.74
N ARG A 22 -28.10 -17.28 5.66
CA ARG A 22 -27.32 -18.52 5.61
C ARG A 22 -26.63 -18.60 4.25
N CYS A 23 -25.37 -18.98 4.21
CA CYS A 23 -24.76 -19.61 3.03
C CYS A 23 -24.50 -21.07 3.40
N ALA A 24 -25.31 -21.94 2.82
CA ALA A 24 -25.13 -23.39 2.85
C ALA A 24 -24.10 -23.78 1.78
N GLU A 25 -23.24 -24.74 2.14
CA GLU A 25 -22.52 -25.57 1.18
C GLU A 25 -23.49 -26.52 0.45
N PRO A 26 -23.06 -27.16 -0.66
CA PRO A 26 -22.49 -28.50 -0.49
C PRO A 26 -21.29 -28.86 -1.40
N PHE A 27 -20.40 -29.67 -0.82
CA PHE A 27 -19.65 -30.81 -1.36
C PHE A 27 -19.54 -31.03 -2.90
N GLY A 28 -18.29 -31.17 -3.34
CA GLY A 28 -17.89 -31.89 -4.55
C GLY A 28 -16.47 -32.44 -4.41
N ALA A 29 -16.36 -33.75 -4.23
CA ALA A 29 -15.14 -34.49 -3.95
C ALA A 29 -14.27 -34.77 -5.19
N SER A 30 -13.01 -35.13 -4.90
CA SER A 30 -12.12 -36.00 -5.69
C SER A 30 -11.44 -35.43 -6.95
N ALA A 31 -10.14 -35.15 -6.80
CA ALA A 31 -9.12 -35.71 -7.69
C ALA A 31 -7.74 -35.66 -7.02
N LEU A 32 -7.34 -36.81 -6.47
CA LEU A 32 -5.96 -37.18 -6.16
C LEU A 32 -5.12 -37.16 -7.44
N LEU A 33 -4.06 -36.34 -7.51
CA LEU A 33 -2.94 -36.61 -8.42
C LEU A 33 -1.61 -36.10 -7.85
N LYS A 34 -0.94 -37.01 -7.14
CA LYS A 34 0.51 -37.28 -7.12
C LYS A 34 1.46 -36.07 -7.21
N CYS A 35 1.89 -35.60 -6.04
CA CYS A 35 3.22 -34.99 -5.88
C CYS A 35 4.28 -36.10 -5.84
N VAL A 36 5.08 -36.22 -6.91
CA VAL A 36 6.38 -36.87 -6.83
C VAL A 36 7.42 -35.77 -6.61
N PHE A 37 7.94 -35.78 -5.39
CA PHE A 37 9.21 -35.16 -5.01
C PHE A 37 10.34 -35.73 -5.87
N LEU A 38 11.16 -34.88 -6.47
CA LEU A 38 12.60 -35.06 -6.75
C LEU A 38 13.12 -33.68 -7.19
N SER A 39 13.81 -32.96 -6.31
CA SER A 39 15.28 -32.96 -6.22
C SER A 39 15.97 -32.16 -7.34
N THR A 40 16.60 -31.06 -6.90
CA THR A 40 17.96 -30.71 -7.29
C THR A 40 18.22 -30.40 -8.77
N LEU A 41 18.18 -29.12 -9.15
CA LEU A 41 19.17 -28.63 -10.11
C LEU A 41 19.49 -27.14 -9.94
N ARG A 42 20.62 -26.93 -9.28
CA ARG A 42 21.44 -25.72 -9.26
C ARG A 42 21.99 -25.54 -10.68
N ILE A 43 21.46 -24.61 -11.47
CA ILE A 43 22.12 -24.15 -12.70
C ILE A 43 22.59 -22.71 -12.48
N LEU A 44 23.91 -22.59 -12.42
CA LEU A 44 24.67 -21.37 -12.65
C LEU A 44 24.30 -20.82 -14.03
N LEU A 45 23.60 -19.69 -14.08
CA LEU A 45 23.54 -18.89 -15.30
C LEU A 45 24.63 -17.81 -15.23
N PRO A 46 25.59 -17.80 -16.18
CA PRO A 46 26.57 -16.75 -16.27
C PRO A 46 25.92 -15.44 -16.73
N TYR A 47 26.37 -14.36 -16.08
CA TYR A 47 26.19 -12.98 -16.49
C TYR A 47 26.37 -12.81 -18.02
N ARG A 48 25.32 -12.39 -18.73
CA ARG A 48 25.43 -11.83 -20.08
C ARG A 48 25.63 -10.31 -19.97
N PRO A 49 26.77 -9.76 -20.43
CA PRO A 49 26.90 -8.31 -20.58
C PRO A 49 26.00 -7.82 -21.73
N LEU A 50 25.20 -6.79 -21.45
CA LEU A 50 24.43 -6.07 -22.47
C LEU A 50 25.41 -5.27 -23.34
N ASN A 51 25.69 -5.78 -24.54
CA ASN A 51 26.39 -5.10 -25.61
C ASN A 51 25.45 -4.06 -26.24
N ILE A 52 25.65 -2.78 -25.90
CA ILE A 52 24.90 -1.64 -26.43
C ILE A 52 25.61 -1.14 -27.69
N ASN A 53 25.57 -1.91 -28.77
CA ASN A 53 25.91 -1.44 -30.12
C ASN A 53 24.68 -1.59 -31.01
N GLY A 54 23.72 -0.70 -30.79
CA GLY A 54 22.58 -0.50 -31.68
C GLY A 54 23.03 0.24 -32.93
N VAL A 55 23.53 -0.52 -33.90
CA VAL A 55 23.71 -0.06 -35.28
C VAL A 55 22.34 0.30 -35.85
N CYS A 56 22.13 1.58 -36.17
CA CYS A 56 21.02 2.06 -36.97
C CYS A 56 21.10 1.45 -38.38
N ARG A 57 20.44 0.31 -38.62
CA ARG A 57 20.12 -0.13 -39.98
C ARG A 57 18.86 0.58 -40.46
N SER A 58 19.08 1.75 -41.05
CA SER A 58 18.20 2.28 -42.09
C SER A 58 18.24 1.33 -43.28
N ASN A 59 17.08 0.76 -43.63
CA ASN A 59 16.76 0.37 -45.00
C ASN A 59 15.26 0.07 -45.06
N ARG A 60 14.46 1.11 -45.30
CA ARG A 60 13.17 0.96 -45.97
C ARG A 60 13.22 1.80 -47.25
N PRO A 61 12.83 1.23 -48.41
CA PRO A 61 12.74 1.96 -49.66
C PRO A 61 11.59 2.96 -49.60
N LEU A 62 11.89 4.18 -50.05
CA LEU A 62 10.94 5.27 -50.25
C LEU A 62 10.02 4.91 -51.41
N HIS A 63 8.78 4.51 -51.12
CA HIS A 63 7.69 4.66 -52.08
C HIS A 63 7.06 6.02 -51.83
N LEU A 64 7.49 7.01 -52.60
CA LEU A 64 6.92 8.36 -52.67
C LEU A 64 5.51 8.27 -53.26
N SER A 65 4.50 8.14 -52.40
CA SER A 65 3.13 8.51 -52.73
C SER A 65 2.88 9.93 -52.26
N ASN A 66 2.66 10.83 -53.21
CA ASN A 66 2.23 12.21 -53.01
C ASN A 66 1.03 12.28 -52.05
N CYS A 67 1.25 12.76 -50.83
CA CYS A 67 0.19 13.31 -49.99
C CYS A 67 0.27 14.83 -50.04
N ASN A 68 -0.68 15.42 -50.77
CA ASN A 68 -0.97 16.83 -50.72
C ASN A 68 -1.30 17.26 -49.28
N ILE A 69 -0.53 18.24 -48.80
CA ILE A 69 -1.00 19.45 -48.12
C ILE A 69 -2.20 19.22 -47.19
N CYS A 70 -1.90 18.97 -45.92
CA CYS A 70 -2.73 19.40 -44.80
C CYS A 70 -1.83 20.19 -43.85
N GLU A 71 -1.73 21.51 -44.08
CA GLU A 71 -1.16 22.47 -43.15
C GLU A 71 -1.95 22.38 -41.83
N ARG A 72 -1.43 21.62 -40.87
CA ARG A 72 -1.92 21.70 -39.50
C ARG A 72 -1.26 22.91 -38.86
N PRO A 73 -2.01 23.90 -38.36
CA PRO A 73 -1.43 25.00 -37.62
C PRO A 73 -0.74 24.44 -36.39
N VAL A 74 0.59 24.61 -36.34
CA VAL A 74 1.40 24.36 -35.16
C VAL A 74 0.86 25.29 -34.08
N ARG A 75 0.00 24.77 -33.21
CA ARG A 75 -0.43 25.50 -32.02
C ARG A 75 0.79 25.56 -31.13
N ASP A 76 1.45 26.71 -31.15
CA ASP A 76 2.39 27.14 -30.13
C ASP A 76 1.66 27.15 -28.79
N THR A 77 1.57 25.99 -28.15
CA THR A 77 1.20 25.91 -26.74
C THR A 77 2.37 26.53 -26.00
N CYS A 78 2.22 27.82 -25.66
CA CYS A 78 3.05 28.50 -24.70
C CYS A 78 3.23 27.57 -23.50
N PHE A 79 4.42 26.97 -23.41
CA PHE A 79 4.83 26.17 -22.29
C PHE A 79 4.94 27.16 -21.13
N VAL A 80 3.85 27.29 -20.36
CA VAL A 80 3.83 28.11 -19.17
C VAL A 80 4.85 27.46 -18.24
N ASN A 81 6.06 28.00 -18.22
CA ASN A 81 7.08 27.71 -17.22
C ASN A 81 6.50 28.15 -15.89
N LYS A 82 5.70 27.27 -15.28
CA LYS A 82 5.22 27.38 -13.91
C LYS A 82 6.49 27.49 -13.08
N MET A 83 6.76 28.69 -12.54
CA MET A 83 7.94 28.96 -11.73
C MET A 83 7.99 27.89 -10.63
N VAL A 84 8.91 26.94 -10.80
CA VAL A 84 9.09 25.84 -9.86
C VAL A 84 9.79 26.45 -8.66
N SER A 85 9.01 26.75 -7.63
CA SER A 85 9.54 27.06 -6.30
C SER A 85 10.55 25.96 -5.92
N PRO A 86 11.71 26.30 -5.32
CA PRO A 86 12.70 25.32 -4.94
C PRO A 86 12.05 24.24 -4.08
N VAL A 87 11.99 23.03 -4.64
CA VAL A 87 11.34 21.89 -4.02
C VAL A 87 12.18 21.45 -2.84
N ALA A 88 11.68 21.68 -1.62
CA ALA A 88 12.38 21.27 -0.41
C ALA A 88 12.49 19.74 -0.36
N VAL A 89 13.71 19.22 -0.30
CA VAL A 89 13.98 17.78 -0.18
C VAL A 89 14.27 17.48 1.28
N THR A 90 13.62 16.45 1.80
CA THR A 90 13.78 15.94 3.17
C THR A 90 14.11 14.46 3.16
N THR A 91 14.64 13.94 4.26
CA THR A 91 14.89 12.50 4.40
C THR A 91 13.78 11.83 5.19
N LEU A 92 13.59 10.53 4.95
CA LEU A 92 12.64 9.71 5.70
C LEU A 92 13.01 9.67 7.19
N ARG A 93 14.30 9.76 7.53
CA ARG A 93 14.80 9.94 8.91
C ARG A 93 14.26 11.20 9.57
N ASP A 94 14.38 12.35 8.91
CA ASP A 94 13.90 13.62 9.47
C ASP A 94 12.40 13.57 9.79
N LEU A 95 11.61 12.97 8.89
CA LEU A 95 10.18 12.76 9.11
C LEU A 95 9.92 11.76 10.24
N PHE A 96 10.72 10.70 10.36
CA PHE A 96 10.61 9.73 11.43
C PHE A 96 10.85 10.36 12.81
N ASP A 97 11.89 11.20 12.93
CA ASP A 97 12.31 11.77 14.21
C ASP A 97 11.44 12.96 14.63
N LYS A 98 11.11 13.86 13.70
CA LYS A 98 10.44 15.14 14.01
C LYS A 98 8.92 15.05 14.03
N GLN A 99 8.33 14.07 13.35
CA GLN A 99 6.90 14.07 13.15
C GLN A 99 6.12 13.53 14.34
N GLN A 100 5.14 14.33 14.75
CA GLN A 100 4.05 13.98 15.65
C GLN A 100 2.73 14.27 14.93
N ALA A 101 1.73 13.44 15.17
CA ALA A 101 0.36 13.66 14.75
C ALA A 101 -0.34 14.66 15.69
N GLU A 102 -1.38 15.31 15.18
CA GLU A 102 -2.16 16.30 15.94
C GLU A 102 -2.92 15.68 17.12
N SER A 103 -3.32 14.40 17.00
CA SER A 103 -4.08 13.70 18.02
C SER A 103 -3.24 12.64 18.74
N THR A 104 -3.48 12.46 20.04
CA THR A 104 -2.80 11.42 20.85
C THR A 104 -3.07 10.01 20.32
N SER A 105 -4.28 9.75 19.79
CA SER A 105 -4.62 8.43 19.25
C SER A 105 -3.90 8.15 17.93
N ASP A 106 -3.74 9.15 17.07
CA ASP A 106 -2.94 9.05 15.85
C ASP A 106 -1.44 8.88 16.18
N ASN A 107 -0.93 9.51 17.24
CA ASN A 107 0.45 9.31 17.70
C ASN A 107 0.73 7.85 18.09
N ILE A 108 -0.16 7.21 18.84
CA ILE A 108 -0.02 5.78 19.19
C ILE A 108 0.04 4.91 17.93
N ILE A 109 -0.80 5.19 16.94
CA ILE A 109 -0.82 4.45 15.68
C ILE A 109 0.47 4.72 14.90
N LEU A 110 0.91 5.98 14.84
CA LEU A 110 2.15 6.38 14.17
C LEU A 110 3.36 5.69 14.81
N ASP A 111 3.45 5.60 16.13
CA ASP A 111 4.55 4.93 16.83
C ASP A 111 4.59 3.43 16.54
N ARG A 112 3.41 2.79 16.44
CA ARG A 112 3.31 1.38 16.00
C ARG A 112 3.77 1.22 14.56
N ILE A 113 3.40 2.13 13.66
CA ILE A 113 3.85 2.13 12.27
C ILE A 113 5.36 2.37 12.17
N LYS A 114 5.91 3.31 12.95
CA LYS A 114 7.35 3.59 13.06
C LYS A 114 8.10 2.34 13.52
N SER A 115 7.61 1.65 14.55
CA SER A 115 8.16 0.39 15.03
C SER A 115 8.16 -0.69 13.94
N LEU A 116 7.09 -0.74 13.15
CA LEU A 116 6.94 -1.66 12.04
C LEU A 116 7.93 -1.36 10.90
N ALA A 117 8.15 -0.08 10.62
CA ALA A 117 9.14 0.39 9.65
C ALA A 117 10.55 -0.02 10.08
N VAL A 118 10.92 0.17 11.36
CA VAL A 118 12.23 -0.26 11.90
C VAL A 118 12.42 -1.77 11.77
N LYS A 119 11.37 -2.57 12.02
CA LYS A 119 11.44 -4.03 11.99
C LYS A 119 11.61 -4.61 10.59
N HIS A 120 10.94 -4.02 9.59
CA HIS A 120 10.85 -4.63 8.26
C HIS A 120 11.70 -3.94 7.21
N LEU A 121 11.79 -2.60 7.21
CA LEU A 121 12.42 -1.88 6.10
C LEU A 121 13.92 -2.23 5.95
N PRO A 122 14.43 -2.29 4.71
CA PRO A 122 15.82 -2.68 4.42
C PRO A 122 16.80 -1.62 4.94
N ALA A 123 18.06 -2.03 5.16
CA ALA A 123 19.12 -1.10 5.54
C ALA A 123 19.18 0.12 4.59
N GLY A 124 19.43 1.31 5.15
CA GLY A 124 19.48 2.56 4.39
C GLY A 124 18.12 3.23 4.13
N TRP A 125 16.98 2.65 4.57
CA TRP A 125 15.66 3.26 4.36
C TRP A 125 15.52 4.67 4.93
N LYS A 126 16.24 4.96 6.01
CA LYS A 126 16.28 6.27 6.66
C LYS A 126 16.81 7.39 5.74
N GLU A 127 17.64 7.04 4.76
CA GLU A 127 18.28 7.99 3.84
C GLU A 127 17.47 8.22 2.57
N TRP A 128 16.32 7.56 2.44
CA TRP A 128 15.44 7.77 1.30
C TRP A 128 14.98 9.23 1.26
N ARG A 129 15.21 9.85 0.10
CA ARG A 129 14.87 11.25 -0.16
C ARG A 129 13.43 11.36 -0.58
N ILE A 130 12.76 12.34 -0.02
CA ILE A 130 11.35 12.63 -0.25
C ILE A 130 11.24 14.13 -0.51
N VAL A 131 10.52 14.49 -1.54
CA VAL A 131 10.08 15.85 -1.76
C VAL A 131 9.08 16.20 -0.66
N ALA A 132 9.29 17.31 0.04
CA ALA A 132 8.32 17.84 1.01
C ALA A 132 7.03 18.19 0.25
N THR A 133 6.12 17.22 0.19
CA THR A 133 4.90 17.29 -0.59
C THR A 133 3.74 17.10 0.37
N THR A 134 2.70 17.92 0.24
CA THR A 134 1.47 17.70 1.01
C THR A 134 0.59 16.67 0.32
N LYS A 135 -0.37 16.12 1.05
CA LYS A 135 -1.37 15.21 0.49
C LYS A 135 -2.11 15.84 -0.70
N VAL A 136 -2.41 17.15 -0.62
CA VAL A 136 -3.16 17.89 -1.65
C VAL A 136 -2.36 17.96 -2.95
N ASP A 137 -1.06 18.23 -2.84
CA ASP A 137 -0.14 18.32 -3.98
C ASP A 137 0.03 16.97 -4.71
N VAL A 138 -0.10 15.86 -3.98
CA VAL A 138 0.16 14.51 -4.49
C VAL A 138 -1.09 13.87 -5.07
N LEU A 139 -2.24 13.99 -4.39
CA LEU A 139 -3.45 13.24 -4.71
C LEU A 139 -4.58 14.05 -5.33
N GLU A 140 -4.49 15.39 -5.31
CA GLU A 140 -5.55 16.33 -5.71
C GLU A 140 -6.84 16.13 -4.87
N GLU A 141 -7.47 17.20 -4.40
CA GLU A 141 -8.74 17.08 -3.65
C GLU A 141 -9.94 17.33 -4.58
N PRO A 142 -10.95 16.43 -4.61
CA PRO A 142 -11.14 15.24 -3.77
C PRO A 142 -10.33 14.01 -4.23
N ILE A 143 -9.88 13.19 -3.27
CA ILE A 143 -9.07 11.99 -3.57
C ILE A 143 -9.90 10.99 -4.39
N ASP A 144 -9.40 10.65 -5.58
CA ASP A 144 -10.00 9.61 -6.40
C ASP A 144 -9.89 8.23 -5.71
N ARG A 145 -11.04 7.58 -5.54
CA ARG A 145 -11.16 6.23 -4.98
C ARG A 145 -10.37 5.20 -5.79
N GLN A 146 -10.27 5.38 -7.11
CA GLN A 146 -9.51 4.47 -7.96
C GLN A 146 -8.02 4.56 -7.68
N ILE A 147 -7.50 5.77 -7.46
CA ILE A 147 -6.11 6.00 -7.05
C ILE A 147 -5.88 5.39 -5.67
N LEU A 148 -6.75 5.66 -4.69
CA LEU A 148 -6.64 5.14 -3.32
C LEU A 148 -6.57 3.59 -3.28
N ASN A 149 -7.31 2.92 -4.16
CA ASN A 149 -7.28 1.46 -4.28
C ASN A 149 -5.93 0.94 -4.80
N LYS A 150 -5.29 1.69 -5.71
CA LYS A 150 -3.97 1.37 -6.27
C LYS A 150 -2.80 1.71 -5.34
N ILE A 151 -3.02 2.56 -4.35
CA ILE A 151 -1.95 2.96 -3.41
C ILE A 151 -1.42 1.73 -2.66
N ARG A 152 -0.10 1.56 -2.65
CA ARG A 152 0.60 0.55 -1.84
C ARG A 152 1.66 1.24 -1.00
N PHE A 153 1.89 0.69 0.19
CA PHE A 153 2.93 1.15 1.12
C PHE A 153 4.07 0.14 1.17
N THR A 154 5.28 0.58 1.56
CA THR A 154 6.46 -0.28 1.77
C THR A 154 6.36 -1.22 2.98
N LEU A 155 5.24 -1.21 3.70
CA LEU A 155 5.06 -1.95 4.94
C LEU A 155 4.15 -3.18 4.74
N PRO A 156 4.37 -4.27 5.50
CA PRO A 156 3.48 -5.43 5.53
C PRO A 156 2.01 -5.05 5.76
N THR A 157 1.11 -5.55 4.91
CA THR A 157 -0.33 -5.21 4.94
C THR A 157 -1.00 -5.65 6.24
N VAL A 158 -0.71 -6.86 6.72
CA VAL A 158 -1.19 -7.38 8.02
C VAL A 158 -0.67 -6.53 9.18
N GLY A 159 0.59 -6.11 9.06
CA GLY A 159 1.25 -5.23 10.01
C GLY A 159 0.56 -3.88 10.17
N ILE A 160 0.22 -3.23 9.04
CA ILE A 160 -0.55 -1.98 9.03
C ILE A 160 -1.90 -2.18 9.73
N ALA A 161 -2.65 -3.24 9.38
CA ALA A 161 -3.95 -3.50 10.00
C ALA A 161 -3.85 -3.64 11.53
N ARG A 162 -2.84 -4.37 12.02
CA ARG A 162 -2.56 -4.54 13.46
C ARG A 162 -2.10 -3.26 14.15
N ALA A 163 -1.37 -2.39 13.45
CA ALA A 163 -0.97 -1.10 14.01
C ALA A 163 -2.19 -0.23 14.36
N PHE A 164 -3.20 -0.21 13.48
CA PHE A 164 -4.46 0.49 13.71
C PHE A 164 -5.35 -0.21 14.74
N ASN A 165 -5.52 -1.53 14.62
CA ASN A 165 -6.31 -2.32 15.55
C ASN A 165 -5.61 -3.67 15.83
N PRO A 166 -4.98 -3.82 17.01
CA PRO A 166 -4.24 -5.03 17.36
C PRO A 166 -5.11 -6.30 17.40
N THR A 167 -6.41 -6.16 17.66
CA THR A 167 -7.34 -7.29 17.82
C THR A 167 -8.13 -7.57 16.54
N ILE A 168 -7.72 -7.02 15.40
CA ILE A 168 -8.45 -7.18 14.15
C ILE A 168 -8.34 -8.62 13.63
N SER A 169 -9.49 -9.25 13.41
CA SER A 169 -9.59 -10.61 12.85
C SER A 169 -9.85 -10.61 11.34
N CYS A 170 -10.49 -9.56 10.83
CA CYS A 170 -10.83 -9.44 9.42
C CYS A 170 -10.73 -7.99 8.95
N LEU A 171 -10.36 -7.81 7.68
CA LEU A 171 -10.06 -6.49 7.13
C LEU A 171 -11.09 -6.11 6.05
N SER A 172 -12.11 -5.35 6.44
CA SER A 172 -13.10 -4.82 5.48
C SER A 172 -12.50 -3.78 4.53
N GLU A 173 -13.03 -3.68 3.31
CA GLU A 173 -12.54 -2.72 2.31
C GLU A 173 -12.72 -1.26 2.76
N LYS A 174 -13.83 -0.96 3.43
CA LYS A 174 -14.09 0.36 4.00
C LYS A 174 -13.03 0.72 5.05
N ALA A 175 -12.85 -0.15 6.06
CA ALA A 175 -11.87 0.09 7.12
C ALA A 175 -10.44 0.22 6.57
N TYR A 176 -10.05 -0.61 5.60
CA TYR A 176 -8.72 -0.52 5.00
C TYR A 176 -8.51 0.79 4.23
N ARG A 177 -9.53 1.29 3.50
CA ARG A 177 -9.46 2.60 2.84
C ARG A 177 -9.31 3.73 3.84
N ASP A 178 -10.06 3.68 4.95
CA ASP A 178 -9.97 4.69 6.00
C ASP A 178 -8.58 4.72 6.65
N MET A 179 -7.97 3.53 6.88
CA MET A 179 -6.59 3.42 7.34
C MET A 179 -5.60 4.07 6.36
N LYS A 180 -5.74 3.81 5.04
CA LYS A 180 -4.88 4.45 4.02
C LYS A 180 -5.01 5.96 4.04
N ILE A 181 -6.23 6.51 4.14
CA ILE A 181 -6.46 7.95 4.19
C ILE A 181 -5.76 8.57 5.40
N ARG A 182 -5.89 7.95 6.58
CA ARG A 182 -5.21 8.40 7.80
C ARG A 182 -3.69 8.35 7.65
N MET A 183 -3.15 7.29 7.04
CA MET A 183 -1.73 7.20 6.73
C MET A 183 -1.29 8.32 5.76
N LEU A 184 -2.07 8.63 4.72
CA LEU A 184 -1.72 9.67 3.74
C LEU A 184 -1.73 11.09 4.31
N ASN A 185 -2.42 11.32 5.43
CA ASN A 185 -2.35 12.59 6.16
C ASN A 185 -1.01 12.75 6.91
N CYS A 186 -0.23 11.68 7.06
CA CYS A 186 1.05 11.68 7.75
C CYS A 186 2.21 11.74 6.74
N PRO A 187 2.99 12.83 6.67
CA PRO A 187 4.18 12.95 5.80
C PRO A 187 5.13 11.75 5.79
N PHE A 188 5.47 11.19 6.95
CA PHE A 188 6.29 9.99 7.05
C PHE A 188 5.68 8.82 6.28
N CYS A 189 4.39 8.55 6.49
CA CYS A 189 3.66 7.50 5.79
C CYS A 189 3.48 7.77 4.30
N LEU A 190 3.36 9.04 3.89
CA LEU A 190 3.34 9.44 2.48
C LEU A 190 4.65 9.05 1.79
N GLY A 191 5.78 9.24 2.47
CA GLY A 191 7.11 8.79 2.03
C GLY A 191 7.23 7.28 1.81
N LEU A 192 6.37 6.49 2.44
CA LEU A 192 6.32 5.03 2.32
C LEU A 192 5.47 4.54 1.15
N VAL A 193 4.91 5.43 0.31
CA VAL A 193 4.13 5.02 -0.86
C VAL A 193 5.05 4.49 -1.97
N THR A 194 4.68 3.36 -2.57
CA THR A 194 5.43 2.69 -3.66
C THR A 194 4.65 2.55 -4.96
N ALA A 195 3.33 2.52 -4.88
CA ALA A 195 2.46 2.42 -6.03
C ALA A 195 1.31 3.44 -5.91
N PRO A 196 0.78 3.96 -7.04
CA PRO A 196 1.28 3.77 -8.41
C PRO A 196 2.63 4.48 -8.64
N SER A 197 3.42 4.01 -9.62
CA SER A 197 4.79 4.52 -9.86
C SER A 197 4.83 6.02 -10.18
N SER A 198 3.80 6.54 -10.85
CA SER A 198 3.66 7.98 -11.11
C SER A 198 3.58 8.80 -9.82
N LEU A 199 2.82 8.30 -8.84
CA LEU A 199 2.66 8.93 -7.53
C LEU A 199 3.95 8.85 -6.71
N ALA A 200 4.56 7.66 -6.66
CA ALA A 200 5.80 7.45 -5.93
C ALA A 200 6.96 8.27 -6.53
N ALA A 201 7.02 8.41 -7.86
CA ALA A 201 7.99 9.28 -8.53
C ALA A 201 7.78 10.77 -8.20
N LYS A 202 6.53 11.24 -8.10
CA LYS A 202 6.24 12.62 -7.63
C LYS A 202 6.75 12.83 -6.19
N ILE A 203 6.44 11.90 -5.29
CA ILE A 203 6.84 11.96 -3.87
C ILE A 203 8.37 11.97 -3.72
N ARG A 204 9.10 11.28 -4.59
CA ARG A 204 10.56 11.17 -4.55
C ARG A 204 11.27 12.20 -5.43
N GLY A 205 10.52 12.89 -6.28
CA GLY A 205 11.04 13.81 -7.29
C GLY A 205 11.61 13.15 -8.55
N SER A 206 11.83 11.83 -8.57
CA SER A 206 12.35 11.13 -9.75
C SER A 206 11.92 9.67 -9.84
N ILE A 207 11.71 9.19 -11.07
CA ILE A 207 11.43 7.78 -11.38
C ILE A 207 12.63 6.90 -11.00
N ALA A 208 13.86 7.33 -11.29
CA ALA A 208 15.06 6.57 -10.98
C ALA A 208 15.21 6.29 -9.47
N GLN A 209 14.89 7.29 -8.62
CA GLN A 209 14.89 7.10 -7.17
C GLN A 209 13.79 6.14 -6.71
N ASN A 210 12.64 6.12 -7.38
CA ASN A 210 11.60 5.16 -7.10
C ASN A 210 12.05 3.72 -7.41
N GLU A 211 12.70 3.51 -8.56
CA GLU A 211 13.21 2.18 -8.97
C GLU A 211 14.27 1.64 -8.00
N LEU A 212 15.19 2.47 -7.53
CA LEU A 212 16.22 2.05 -6.56
C LEU A 212 15.62 1.49 -5.27
N VAL A 213 14.56 2.12 -4.79
CA VAL A 213 13.87 1.65 -3.59
C VAL A 213 13.00 0.44 -3.88
N LEU A 214 12.33 0.37 -5.04
CA LEU A 214 11.61 -0.86 -5.42
C LEU A 214 12.56 -2.06 -5.47
N ALA A 215 13.78 -1.87 -5.99
CA ALA A 215 14.82 -2.89 -5.97
C ALA A 215 15.22 -3.28 -4.54
N ALA A 216 15.37 -2.30 -3.63
CA ALA A 216 15.64 -2.56 -2.21
C ALA A 216 14.49 -3.31 -1.49
N LEU A 217 13.26 -3.17 -1.98
CA LEU A 217 12.05 -3.77 -1.40
C LEU A 217 11.74 -5.16 -1.96
N GLU A 218 12.46 -5.66 -2.97
CA GLU A 218 12.13 -6.93 -3.64
C GLU A 218 12.09 -8.10 -2.64
N VAL A 219 12.96 -8.08 -1.62
CA VAL A 219 12.99 -9.09 -0.54
C VAL A 219 11.69 -9.14 0.27
N MET A 220 11.00 -8.00 0.44
CA MET A 220 9.80 -7.90 1.27
C MET A 220 8.49 -7.94 0.49
N LYS A 221 8.56 -8.06 -0.83
CA LYS A 221 7.39 -8.01 -1.72
C LYS A 221 6.33 -9.06 -1.35
N HIS A 222 6.76 -10.21 -0.86
CA HIS A 222 5.89 -11.29 -0.37
C HIS A 222 5.07 -10.90 0.88
N LEU A 223 5.47 -9.90 1.65
CA LEU A 223 4.73 -9.37 2.80
C LEU A 223 3.73 -8.27 2.40
N MET A 224 3.92 -7.68 1.21
CA MET A 224 3.08 -6.61 0.65
C MET A 224 1.89 -7.21 -0.13
N ILE A 225 1.15 -8.09 0.54
CA ILE A 225 0.03 -8.86 0.00
C ILE A 225 -1.23 -8.00 -0.17
N SER A 226 -2.18 -8.53 -0.92
CA SER A 226 -3.49 -7.89 -1.11
C SER A 226 -4.30 -7.86 0.19
N ARG A 227 -5.31 -6.98 0.25
CA ARG A 227 -6.25 -6.91 1.39
C ARG A 227 -6.95 -8.25 1.62
N LYS A 228 -7.36 -8.95 0.55
CA LYS A 228 -8.09 -10.22 0.65
C LYS A 228 -7.22 -11.28 1.32
N GLU A 229 -5.99 -11.44 0.85
CA GLU A 229 -5.00 -12.35 1.44
C GLU A 229 -4.66 -11.97 2.88
N ALA A 230 -4.46 -10.68 3.16
CA ALA A 230 -4.21 -10.20 4.52
C ALA A 230 -5.39 -10.51 5.47
N SER A 231 -6.62 -10.44 4.98
CA SER A 231 -7.80 -10.80 5.77
C SER A 231 -7.88 -12.30 6.06
N SER A 232 -7.43 -13.16 5.15
CA SER A 232 -7.36 -14.61 5.37
C SER A 232 -6.30 -14.95 6.43
N LEU A 233 -5.10 -14.37 6.34
CA LEU A 233 -4.05 -14.57 7.33
C LEU A 233 -4.46 -14.10 8.74
N LEU A 234 -5.17 -12.97 8.83
CA LEU A 234 -5.68 -12.47 10.11
C LEU A 234 -6.71 -13.42 10.75
N SER A 235 -7.48 -14.16 9.95
CA SER A 235 -8.44 -15.14 10.46
C SER A 235 -7.80 -16.46 10.89
N GLU A 236 -6.72 -16.89 10.22
CA GLU A 236 -5.99 -18.14 10.54
C GLU A 236 -5.22 -18.01 11.87
N ASP A 237 -4.60 -16.86 12.14
CA ASP A 237 -3.86 -16.63 13.39
C ASP A 237 -4.72 -16.78 14.66
N LEU A 238 -6.05 -16.71 14.54
CA LEU A 238 -6.98 -16.89 15.66
C LEU A 238 -7.35 -18.35 15.91
N SER A 239 -7.34 -19.21 14.89
CA SER A 239 -7.62 -20.63 15.10
C SER A 239 -6.47 -21.32 15.82
N ASP A 240 -5.23 -20.92 15.55
CA ASP A 240 -4.04 -21.60 16.08
C ASP A 240 -3.80 -21.33 17.57
N GLN A 241 -4.24 -20.17 18.09
CA GLN A 241 -4.14 -19.89 19.52
C GLN A 241 -5.15 -20.67 20.38
N GLY A 242 -6.17 -21.30 19.78
CA GLY A 242 -7.20 -22.06 20.50
C GLY A 242 -6.85 -23.53 20.78
N SER A 243 -5.79 -24.08 20.17
CA SER A 243 -5.54 -25.53 20.16
C SER A 243 -4.31 -25.99 20.98
N SER A 244 -3.58 -25.07 21.63
CA SER A 244 -2.29 -25.41 22.28
C SER A 244 -2.37 -25.67 23.80
N SER A 245 -3.57 -25.77 24.40
CA SER A 245 -3.70 -25.76 25.88
C SER A 245 -4.34 -26.99 26.54
N SER A 246 -4.50 -28.14 25.87
CA SER A 246 -5.19 -29.30 26.47
C SER A 246 -4.44 -30.63 26.55
N GLU A 247 -3.13 -30.70 26.27
CA GLU A 247 -2.43 -31.99 26.19
C GLU A 247 -1.12 -32.06 26.97
N GLN A 248 -1.13 -31.74 28.28
CA GLN A 248 -0.11 -32.20 29.25
C GLN A 248 -0.66 -32.35 30.68
N VAL A 249 -1.67 -33.19 30.90
CA VAL A 249 -1.99 -33.70 32.25
C VAL A 249 -2.44 -35.16 32.16
N ALA A 250 -1.50 -36.10 31.99
CA ALA A 250 -1.68 -37.51 32.43
C ALA A 250 -0.47 -38.40 32.06
N LYS A 251 0.66 -38.26 32.75
CA LYS A 251 1.63 -39.38 32.89
C LYS A 251 2.62 -39.14 34.02
N ARG A 252 2.15 -39.23 35.26
CA ARG A 252 3.03 -39.35 36.44
C ARG A 252 2.34 -40.09 37.59
N ARG A 253 1.91 -41.34 37.34
CA ARG A 253 1.69 -42.36 38.36
C ARG A 253 1.85 -43.74 37.73
N LYS A 254 3.03 -44.34 37.88
CA LYS A 254 3.28 -45.76 38.17
C LYS A 254 4.78 -45.97 38.28
#